data_AF-A0A6V7VTY8-F1
#
_entry.id   AF-A0A6V7VTY8-F1
#
_cell.length_a   1.000
_cell.length_b   1.000
_cell.length_c   1.000
_cell.angle_alpha   90.00
_cell.angle_beta   90.00
_cell.angle_gamma   90.00
#
_symmetry.space_group_name_H-M   'P 1'
#
loop_
_entity.id
_entity.type
_entity.pdbx_description
1 polymer ?
#
loop_
_entity_poly.entity_id
_entity_poly.type
_entity_poly.pdbx_seq_one_letter_code
_entity_poly.pdbx_strand_id
1 'polypeptide(L)'
;MGSKLERWLRRNKKMRKVFANYHNKGPIKIRDCYFGGRTGPLQIYFDADKENHKIAYLDFNSLYPSTIATTSFPVGHPKVHVVPLAEQKVYWTRSEQIPFKGILKVFILPPIKLEVPVIPVKFDERLLFPLCRKCSLAYPNGANIKDYRCPHNDDERGWVSTCTSIELEEALNVGYRVTRFYRALHYEKWDDNLFKNYVAEFMAIKIHASGFPEGIEGKENEENFMKECREKFGIELQREKMVPDKAMRYISKLMLNSLWGRFSLRNGLSKSVVIDCPIELGNMITTIQLRFNLLIL
;
A
#
# COMPACT_ATOMS: atom_id res chain seq x y z
N MET A 1 -25.20 10.43 -13.93
CA MET A 1 -25.73 10.30 -12.54
C MET A 1 -25.51 11.56 -11.67
N GLY A 2 -24.46 12.37 -11.90
CA GLY A 2 -24.18 13.57 -11.08
C GLY A 2 -25.23 14.69 -11.13
N SER A 3 -25.87 14.92 -12.28
CA SER A 3 -26.77 16.07 -12.49
C SER A 3 -28.11 16.03 -11.73
N LYS A 4 -28.60 14.85 -11.33
CA LYS A 4 -29.84 14.69 -10.53
C LYS A 4 -29.59 14.92 -9.03
N LEU A 5 -28.47 14.40 -8.51
CA LEU A 5 -28.10 14.51 -7.11
C LEU A 5 -27.84 15.98 -6.71
N GLU A 6 -27.11 16.73 -7.55
CA GLU A 6 -26.85 18.15 -7.32
C GLU A 6 -28.15 18.97 -7.25
N ARG A 7 -29.12 18.66 -8.11
CA ARG A 7 -30.44 19.30 -8.14
C ARG A 7 -31.24 19.01 -6.87
N TRP A 8 -31.13 17.79 -6.33
CA TRP A 8 -31.79 17.39 -5.08
C TRP A 8 -31.14 18.02 -3.85
N LEU A 9 -29.81 18.11 -3.82
CA LEU A 9 -29.08 18.77 -2.74
C LEU A 9 -29.43 20.27 -2.67
N ARG A 10 -29.54 20.97 -3.80
CA ARG A 10 -29.95 22.39 -3.80
C ARG A 10 -31.32 22.61 -3.15
N ARG A 11 -32.29 21.72 -3.39
CA ARG A 11 -33.69 21.88 -2.96
C ARG A 11 -33.97 21.42 -1.53
N ASN A 12 -33.19 20.49 -0.96
CA ASN A 12 -33.51 19.90 0.35
C ASN A 12 -32.41 20.17 1.39
N LYS A 13 -32.71 21.03 2.38
CA LYS A 13 -31.79 21.41 3.47
C LYS A 13 -31.43 20.23 4.39
N LYS A 14 -32.37 19.29 4.61
CA LYS A 14 -32.14 18.06 5.39
C LYS A 14 -31.19 17.13 4.66
N MET A 15 -31.39 16.93 3.35
CA MET A 15 -30.47 16.17 2.50
C MET A 15 -29.07 16.80 2.46
N ARG A 16 -28.96 18.13 2.34
CA ARG A 16 -27.65 18.81 2.43
C ARG A 16 -26.91 18.52 3.72
N LYS A 17 -27.59 18.63 4.87
CA LYS A 17 -26.99 18.33 6.17
C LYS A 17 -26.54 16.87 6.26
N VAL A 18 -27.34 15.93 5.75
CA VAL A 18 -27.01 14.49 5.75
C VAL A 18 -25.82 14.19 4.84
N PHE A 19 -25.81 14.71 3.61
CA PHE A 19 -24.74 14.47 2.64
C PHE A 19 -23.44 15.20 2.97
N ALA A 20 -23.50 16.39 3.59
CA ALA A 20 -22.31 17.09 4.06
C ALA A 20 -21.51 16.27 5.09
N ASN A 21 -22.22 15.46 5.89
CA ASN A 21 -21.63 14.58 6.90
C ASN A 21 -21.48 13.12 6.42
N TYR A 22 -21.81 12.82 5.16
CA TYR A 22 -21.72 11.48 4.61
C TYR A 22 -20.34 11.24 4.00
N HIS A 23 -19.46 10.64 4.78
CA HIS A 23 -18.07 10.41 4.37
C HIS A 23 -17.88 9.26 3.36
N ASN A 24 -18.88 8.37 3.19
CA ASN A 24 -18.75 7.20 2.33
C ASN A 24 -19.04 7.53 0.85
N LYS A 25 -18.00 7.73 0.05
CA LYS A 25 -18.12 8.13 -1.37
C LYS A 25 -18.50 6.99 -2.35
N GLY A 26 -19.23 5.96 -1.90
CA GLY A 26 -19.78 4.91 -2.78
C GLY A 26 -19.08 3.54 -2.67
N PRO A 27 -18.92 2.76 -3.75
CA PRO A 27 -18.31 1.42 -3.70
C PRO A 27 -16.83 1.43 -3.31
N ILE A 28 -16.28 0.23 -3.09
CA ILE A 28 -14.84 0.02 -2.94
C ILE A 28 -14.17 0.26 -4.29
N LYS A 29 -13.09 1.04 -4.28
CA LYS A 29 -12.13 1.09 -5.38
C LYS A 29 -10.86 0.43 -4.87
N ILE A 30 -10.47 -0.69 -5.46
CA ILE A 30 -9.28 -1.46 -5.03
C ILE A 30 -8.02 -0.60 -5.04
N ARG A 31 -7.93 0.37 -5.97
CA ARG A 31 -6.79 1.29 -6.03
C ARG A 31 -6.65 2.21 -4.82
N ASP A 32 -7.73 2.44 -4.07
CA ASP A 32 -7.71 3.31 -2.89
C ASP A 32 -6.97 2.65 -1.71
N CYS A 33 -6.77 1.32 -1.72
CA CYS A 33 -5.97 0.58 -0.74
C CYS A 33 -4.59 0.14 -1.29
N TYR A 34 -4.15 0.70 -2.41
CA TYR A 34 -2.88 0.33 -3.03
C TYR A 34 -1.87 1.49 -2.96
N PHE A 35 -0.85 1.31 -2.13
CA PHE A 35 0.18 2.31 -1.84
C PHE A 35 1.60 1.77 -2.13
N GLY A 36 2.53 2.69 -2.35
CA GLY A 36 3.96 2.35 -2.51
C GLY A 36 4.65 2.15 -1.16
N GLY A 37 5.98 2.09 -1.19
CA GLY A 37 6.80 2.02 0.02
C GLY A 37 6.60 3.23 0.94
N ARG A 38 6.69 2.99 2.24
CA ARG A 38 6.64 4.04 3.26
C ARG A 38 7.98 4.77 3.31
N THR A 39 7.94 6.08 3.20
CA THR A 39 9.08 6.96 3.48
C THR A 39 8.61 7.99 4.51
N GLY A 40 9.26 8.04 5.67
CA GLY A 40 8.84 8.91 6.77
C GLY A 40 9.99 9.17 7.74
N PRO A 41 10.77 10.24 7.56
CA PRO A 41 11.81 10.60 8.50
C PRO A 41 11.20 11.05 9.83
N LEU A 42 11.70 10.53 10.95
CA LEU A 42 11.36 11.03 12.29
C LEU A 42 12.06 12.36 12.59
N GLN A 43 13.28 12.50 12.08
CA GLN A 43 14.12 13.68 12.21
C GLN A 43 14.81 13.95 10.88
N ILE A 44 14.72 15.19 10.39
CA ILE A 44 15.28 15.59 9.09
C ILE A 44 16.79 15.83 9.20
N TYR A 45 17.26 16.29 10.37
CA TYR A 45 18.67 16.56 10.63
C TYR A 45 19.02 16.26 12.08
N PHE A 46 20.10 15.51 12.30
CA PHE A 46 20.67 15.21 13.60
C PHE A 46 22.19 15.30 13.51
N ASP A 47 22.80 16.15 14.33
CA ASP A 47 24.26 16.31 14.40
C ASP A 47 24.83 15.29 15.39
N ALA A 48 25.32 14.17 14.86
CA ALA A 48 25.82 13.05 15.64
C ALA A 48 27.33 13.20 15.89
N ASP A 49 27.74 13.40 17.14
CA ASP A 49 29.15 13.37 17.52
C ASP A 49 29.69 11.93 17.65
N LYS A 50 30.98 11.75 17.37
CA LYS A 50 31.63 10.43 17.39
C LYS A 50 31.78 9.82 18.78
N GLU A 51 31.70 10.62 19.84
CA GLU A 51 31.95 10.18 21.22
C GLU A 51 30.70 9.55 21.85
N ASN A 52 29.52 10.10 21.55
CA ASN A 52 28.25 9.72 22.17
C ASN A 52 27.27 9.03 21.21
N HIS A 53 27.48 9.12 19.89
CA HIS A 53 26.53 8.60 18.91
C HIS A 53 27.14 7.54 17.99
N LYS A 54 26.37 6.49 17.75
CA LYS A 54 26.63 5.47 16.72
C LYS A 54 25.49 5.46 15.72
N ILE A 55 25.81 5.62 14.44
CA ILE A 55 24.84 5.51 13.35
C ILE A 55 24.88 4.08 12.82
N ALA A 56 23.71 3.45 12.72
CA ALA A 56 23.54 2.13 12.12
C ALA A 56 22.53 2.21 10.98
N TYR A 57 22.74 1.39 9.95
CA TYR A 57 21.84 1.27 8.81
C TYR A 57 21.40 -0.18 8.67
N LEU A 58 20.08 -0.39 8.61
CA LEU A 58 19.48 -1.69 8.39
C LEU A 58 18.75 -1.67 7.05
N ASP A 59 19.11 -2.60 6.16
CA ASP A 59 18.45 -2.78 4.86
C ASP A 59 17.92 -4.20 4.73
N PHE A 60 16.68 -4.32 4.27
CA PHE A 60 16.07 -5.61 4.03
C PHE A 60 16.45 -6.09 2.63
N ASN A 61 17.18 -7.19 2.57
CA ASN A 61 17.53 -7.83 1.31
C ASN A 61 16.28 -8.37 0.61
N SER A 62 15.80 -7.64 -0.40
CA SER A 62 14.65 -8.02 -1.23
C SER A 62 13.32 -8.10 -0.45
N LEU A 63 12.96 -7.02 0.26
CA LEU A 63 11.72 -6.90 1.04
C LEU A 63 10.44 -7.33 0.30
N TYR A 64 10.17 -6.79 -0.89
CA TYR A 64 8.95 -7.16 -1.64
C TYR A 64 8.93 -8.65 -2.01
N PRO A 65 9.99 -9.22 -2.63
CA PRO A 65 10.06 -10.66 -2.87
C PRO A 65 9.89 -11.51 -1.61
N SER A 66 10.52 -11.15 -0.49
CA SER A 66 10.37 -11.92 0.75
C SER A 66 8.93 -11.91 1.25
N THR A 67 8.28 -10.74 1.28
CA THR A 67 6.85 -10.64 1.63
C THR A 67 5.97 -11.46 0.70
N ILE A 68 6.23 -11.41 -0.61
CA ILE A 68 5.46 -12.17 -1.62
C ILE A 68 5.61 -13.69 -1.42
N ALA A 69 6.78 -14.17 -1.00
CA ALA A 69 7.03 -15.59 -0.77
C ALA A 69 6.44 -16.11 0.55
N THR A 70 6.32 -15.25 1.57
CA THR A 70 5.91 -15.66 2.93
C THR A 70 4.47 -15.29 3.26
N THR A 71 3.81 -14.50 2.43
CA THR A 71 2.44 -14.02 2.68
C THR A 71 1.44 -14.79 1.84
N SER A 72 0.31 -15.13 2.46
CA SER A 72 -0.83 -15.71 1.76
C SER A 72 -1.56 -14.64 0.95
N PHE A 73 -1.92 -14.93 -0.31
CA PHE A 73 -2.63 -14.02 -1.20
C PHE A 73 -4.05 -14.49 -1.49
N PRO A 74 -5.00 -13.57 -1.70
CA PRO A 74 -6.37 -13.94 -2.10
C PRO A 74 -6.38 -14.49 -3.53
N VAL A 75 -7.15 -15.57 -3.76
CA VAL A 75 -7.34 -16.16 -5.10
C VAL A 75 -8.82 -16.29 -5.45
N GLY A 76 -9.13 -16.23 -6.75
CA GLY A 76 -10.50 -16.26 -7.27
C GLY A 76 -11.23 -14.91 -7.18
N HIS A 77 -12.56 -14.96 -7.32
CA HIS A 77 -13.40 -13.76 -7.31
C HIS A 77 -13.91 -13.45 -5.89
N PRO A 78 -13.88 -12.16 -5.46
CA PRO A 78 -14.40 -11.80 -4.15
C PRO A 78 -15.93 -11.81 -4.10
N LYS A 79 -16.47 -12.15 -2.93
CA LYS A 79 -17.88 -11.91 -2.58
C LYS A 79 -18.04 -10.50 -2.05
N VAL A 80 -19.01 -9.77 -2.60
CA VAL A 80 -19.30 -8.38 -2.20
C VAL A 80 -20.29 -8.40 -1.05
N HIS A 81 -19.89 -7.86 0.09
CA HIS A 81 -20.75 -7.64 1.24
C HIS A 81 -21.06 -6.16 1.39
N VAL A 82 -22.34 -5.82 1.49
CA VAL A 82 -22.82 -4.44 1.67
C VAL A 82 -23.62 -4.37 2.95
N VAL A 83 -23.19 -3.53 3.88
CA VAL A 83 -23.81 -3.43 5.20
C VAL A 83 -25.00 -2.46 5.14
N PRO A 84 -26.22 -2.90 5.53
CA PRO A 84 -27.39 -2.03 5.65
C PRO A 84 -27.11 -0.87 6.60
N LEU A 85 -27.67 0.32 6.32
CA LEU A 85 -27.39 1.54 7.08
C LEU A 85 -27.61 1.38 8.61
N ALA A 86 -28.61 0.60 9.01
CA ALA A 86 -28.93 0.33 10.41
C ALA A 86 -27.82 -0.44 11.15
N GLU A 87 -27.02 -1.22 10.42
CA GLU A 87 -25.99 -2.12 10.97
C GLU A 87 -24.57 -1.55 10.78
N GLN A 88 -24.42 -0.39 10.16
CA GLN A 88 -23.09 0.17 9.85
C GLN A 88 -22.34 0.63 11.10
N LYS A 89 -23.01 0.92 12.22
CA LYS A 89 -22.34 1.33 13.46
C LYS A 89 -21.74 0.11 14.15
N VAL A 90 -20.43 0.14 14.35
CA VAL A 90 -19.67 -0.92 15.00
C VAL A 90 -18.68 -0.32 16.00
N TYR A 91 -18.07 -1.15 16.83
CA TYR A 91 -16.97 -0.74 17.70
C TYR A 91 -15.90 -1.83 17.71
N TRP A 92 -15.01 -1.79 16.72
CA TRP A 92 -13.89 -2.73 16.64
C TRP A 92 -12.63 -2.09 17.21
N THR A 93 -12.02 -2.78 18.15
CA THR A 93 -10.79 -2.43 18.87
C THR A 93 -9.76 -3.55 18.84
N ARG A 94 -10.16 -4.74 18.36
CA ARG A 94 -9.31 -5.95 18.29
C ARG A 94 -9.48 -6.63 16.94
N SER A 95 -8.41 -7.26 16.46
CA SER A 95 -8.34 -7.90 15.14
C SER A 95 -9.40 -8.99 14.94
N GLU A 96 -9.76 -9.74 15.99
CA GLU A 96 -10.75 -10.83 15.92
C GLU A 96 -12.17 -10.34 15.59
N GLN A 97 -12.41 -9.04 15.73
CA GLN A 97 -13.70 -8.41 15.42
C GLN A 97 -13.86 -8.11 13.92
N ILE A 98 -12.82 -8.32 13.10
CA ILE A 98 -12.88 -8.11 11.66
C ILE A 98 -13.64 -9.28 11.02
N PRO A 99 -14.84 -9.06 10.44
CA PRO A 99 -15.72 -10.15 10.04
C PRO A 99 -15.34 -10.77 8.69
N PHE A 100 -14.49 -10.11 7.90
CA PHE A 100 -14.15 -10.54 6.54
C PHE A 100 -12.66 -10.43 6.27
N LYS A 101 -12.08 -11.52 5.75
CA LYS A 101 -10.72 -11.52 5.20
C LYS A 101 -10.74 -11.02 3.76
N GLY A 102 -9.98 -9.97 3.43
CA GLY A 102 -10.01 -9.33 2.11
C GLY A 102 -9.82 -7.82 2.15
N ILE A 103 -10.64 -7.07 1.40
CA ILE A 103 -10.60 -5.59 1.37
C ILE A 103 -11.85 -5.05 2.05
N LEU A 104 -11.69 -4.15 3.01
CA LEU A 104 -12.79 -3.56 3.76
C LEU A 104 -12.86 -2.06 3.53
N LYS A 105 -14.08 -1.52 3.61
CA LYS A 105 -14.35 -0.10 3.67
C LYS A 105 -14.96 0.25 5.02
N VAL A 106 -14.23 1.03 5.81
CA VAL A 106 -14.55 1.32 7.22
C VAL A 106 -14.35 2.79 7.52
N PHE A 107 -15.03 3.30 8.54
CA PHE A 107 -14.65 4.56 9.18
C PHE A 107 -13.67 4.24 10.29
N ILE A 108 -12.43 4.66 10.09
CA ILE A 108 -11.33 4.37 10.99
C ILE A 108 -10.96 5.61 11.79
N LEU A 109 -10.60 5.38 13.04
CA LEU A 109 -10.21 6.39 14.01
C LEU A 109 -8.85 6.02 14.61
N PRO A 110 -7.80 6.81 14.34
CA PRO A 110 -6.49 6.58 14.95
C PRO A 110 -6.49 6.81 16.47
N PRO A 111 -5.50 6.26 17.19
CA PRO A 111 -5.22 6.68 18.56
C PRO A 111 -4.74 8.15 18.60
N ILE A 112 -4.73 8.74 19.80
CA ILE A 112 -4.31 10.14 19.99
C ILE A 112 -2.81 10.31 19.75
N LYS A 113 -2.02 9.34 20.20
CA LYS A 113 -0.56 9.31 20.07
C LYS A 113 -0.15 7.93 19.56
N LEU A 114 0.66 7.92 18.50
CA LEU A 114 1.25 6.72 17.92
C LEU A 114 2.48 7.12 17.11
N GLU A 115 3.61 6.46 17.36
CA GLU A 115 4.90 6.80 16.73
C GLU A 115 4.95 6.37 15.26
N VAL A 116 4.40 5.20 14.96
CA VAL A 116 4.39 4.61 13.64
C VAL A 116 2.95 4.37 13.21
N PRO A 117 2.25 5.36 12.62
CA PRO A 117 0.87 5.17 12.20
C PRO A 117 0.77 4.17 11.05
N VAL A 118 -0.25 3.32 11.04
CA VAL A 118 -0.34 2.16 10.15
C VAL A 118 -1.10 2.48 8.87
N ILE A 119 -2.25 3.16 8.99
CA ILE A 119 -3.20 3.27 7.88
C ILE A 119 -2.90 4.52 7.04
N PRO A 120 -2.49 4.35 5.77
CA PRO A 120 -2.27 5.45 4.85
C PRO A 120 -3.58 6.07 4.38
N VAL A 121 -3.52 7.33 3.99
CA VAL A 121 -4.61 8.03 3.30
C VAL A 121 -4.06 9.10 2.38
N LYS A 122 -4.74 9.33 1.25
CA LYS A 122 -4.45 10.47 0.37
C LYS A 122 -5.37 11.64 0.67
N PHE A 123 -4.81 12.74 1.15
CA PHE A 123 -5.51 14.01 1.28
C PHE A 123 -4.82 15.05 0.38
N ASP A 124 -5.60 15.72 -0.46
CA ASP A 124 -5.08 16.69 -1.45
C ASP A 124 -3.91 16.14 -2.27
N GLU A 125 -4.07 14.91 -2.80
CA GLU A 125 -3.05 14.15 -3.55
C GLU A 125 -1.76 13.77 -2.78
N ARG A 126 -1.66 14.12 -1.50
CA ARG A 126 -0.52 13.80 -0.64
C ARG A 126 -0.77 12.49 0.11
N LEU A 127 0.18 11.56 0.05
CA LEU A 127 0.15 10.35 0.86
C LEU A 127 0.56 10.69 2.30
N LEU A 128 -0.33 10.44 3.24
CA LEU A 128 -0.13 10.77 4.65
C LEU A 128 -0.45 9.56 5.53
N PHE A 129 0.09 9.58 6.74
CA PHE A 129 -0.20 8.65 7.83
C PHE A 129 -0.69 9.45 9.06
N PRO A 130 -1.84 10.14 8.99
CA PRO A 130 -2.23 11.11 10.01
C PRO A 130 -2.90 10.46 11.22
N LEU A 131 -2.78 11.09 12.39
CA LEU A 131 -3.58 10.76 13.58
C LEU A 131 -4.87 11.61 13.70
N CYS A 132 -5.02 12.60 12.83
CA CYS A 132 -6.24 13.41 12.69
C CYS A 132 -6.36 13.96 11.27
N ARG A 133 -7.47 13.62 10.59
CA ARG A 133 -7.84 14.15 9.27
C ARG A 133 -7.88 15.68 9.26
N LYS A 134 -8.63 16.31 10.18
CA LYS A 134 -8.75 17.78 10.19
C LYS A 134 -7.40 18.48 10.41
N CYS A 135 -6.53 17.99 11.30
CA CYS A 135 -5.19 18.56 11.46
C CYS A 135 -4.37 18.48 10.17
N SER A 136 -4.37 17.32 9.50
CA SER A 136 -3.61 17.14 8.25
C SER A 136 -4.11 18.00 7.08
N LEU A 137 -5.39 18.35 7.09
CA LEU A 137 -5.99 19.27 6.11
C LEU A 137 -5.70 20.74 6.46
N ALA A 138 -5.70 21.09 7.75
CA ALA A 138 -5.41 22.46 8.21
C ALA A 138 -3.94 22.85 8.02
N TYR A 139 -3.02 21.87 8.13
CA TYR A 139 -1.57 22.09 8.01
C TYR A 139 -0.97 21.26 6.87
N PRO A 140 -1.23 21.65 5.60
CA PRO A 140 -0.85 20.82 4.47
C PRO A 140 0.68 20.69 4.26
N ASN A 141 1.45 21.68 4.72
CA ASN A 141 2.90 21.69 4.65
C ASN A 141 3.57 21.22 5.96
N GLY A 142 2.78 20.62 6.86
CA GLY A 142 3.19 20.33 8.22
C GLY A 142 3.13 21.55 9.13
N ALA A 143 3.18 21.31 10.43
CA ALA A 143 3.29 22.34 11.46
C ALA A 143 4.05 21.76 12.65
N ASN A 144 4.99 22.52 13.19
CA ASN A 144 5.70 22.20 14.42
C ASN A 144 5.20 23.16 15.51
N ILE A 145 4.13 22.76 16.19
CA ILE A 145 3.52 23.55 17.26
C ILE A 145 3.91 22.90 18.59
N LYS A 146 4.68 23.64 19.39
CA LYS A 146 5.08 23.20 20.73
C LYS A 146 3.83 22.97 21.59
N ASP A 147 3.82 21.88 22.35
CA ASP A 147 2.73 21.51 23.26
C ASP A 147 1.35 21.35 22.59
N TYR A 148 1.32 21.08 21.28
CA TYR A 148 0.07 20.93 20.53
C TYR A 148 -0.79 19.78 21.05
N ARG A 149 -2.07 20.09 21.30
CA ARG A 149 -3.12 19.09 21.56
C ARG A 149 -4.20 19.25 20.51
N CYS A 150 -4.53 18.15 19.84
CA CYS A 150 -5.59 18.12 18.84
C CYS A 150 -6.95 18.42 19.52
N PRO A 151 -7.67 19.49 19.14
CA PRO A 151 -8.98 19.83 19.74
C PRO A 151 -10.14 19.10 19.06
N HIS A 152 -9.86 18.32 18.00
CA HIS A 152 -10.88 17.71 17.17
C HIS A 152 -11.50 16.47 17.81
N ASN A 153 -12.80 16.30 17.62
CA ASN A 153 -13.52 15.12 18.09
C ASN A 153 -13.26 13.89 17.19
N ASP A 154 -13.80 12.73 17.57
CA ASP A 154 -13.57 11.46 16.88
C ASP A 154 -14.07 11.45 15.41
N ASP A 155 -15.22 12.05 15.11
CA ASP A 155 -15.75 12.16 13.74
C ASP A 155 -14.89 13.09 12.86
N GLU A 156 -14.25 14.09 13.47
CA GLU A 156 -13.34 15.02 12.81
C GLU A 156 -11.94 14.44 12.58
N ARG A 157 -11.46 13.62 13.53
CA ARG A 157 -10.17 12.94 13.47
C ARG A 157 -10.17 11.77 12.50
N GLY A 158 -11.23 10.96 12.50
CA GLY A 158 -11.33 9.77 11.67
C GLY A 158 -11.64 10.05 10.20
N TRP A 159 -11.60 9.01 9.37
CA TRP A 159 -11.95 9.08 7.95
C TRP A 159 -12.46 7.73 7.45
N VAL A 160 -13.08 7.74 6.26
CA VAL A 160 -13.43 6.50 5.57
C VAL A 160 -12.19 6.00 4.84
N SER A 161 -11.72 4.83 5.24
CA SER A 161 -10.61 4.13 4.61
C SER A 161 -11.11 2.93 3.83
N THR A 162 -10.47 2.66 2.69
CA THR A 162 -10.49 1.36 2.03
C THR A 162 -9.13 0.74 2.33
N CYS A 163 -9.08 -0.40 3.02
CA CYS A 163 -7.83 -1.04 3.44
C CYS A 163 -7.95 -2.57 3.37
N THR A 164 -6.81 -3.26 3.36
CA THR A 164 -6.80 -4.72 3.47
C THR A 164 -7.15 -5.15 4.91
N SER A 165 -7.64 -6.38 5.08
CA SER A 165 -7.87 -6.94 6.42
C SER A 165 -6.56 -7.02 7.20
N ILE A 166 -5.45 -7.37 6.54
CA ILE A 166 -4.11 -7.45 7.14
C ILE A 166 -3.66 -6.10 7.73
N GLU A 167 -3.78 -5.01 6.96
CA GLU A 167 -3.45 -3.68 7.49
C GLU A 167 -4.41 -3.23 8.59
N LEU A 168 -5.69 -3.62 8.50
CA LEU A 168 -6.69 -3.29 9.51
C LEU A 168 -6.44 -4.04 10.82
N GLU A 169 -6.03 -5.32 10.76
CA GLU A 169 -5.62 -6.12 11.90
C GLU A 169 -4.48 -5.43 12.65
N GLU A 170 -3.42 -5.04 11.94
CA GLU A 170 -2.28 -4.33 12.53
C GLU A 170 -2.69 -2.96 13.08
N ALA A 171 -3.56 -2.23 12.39
CA ALA A 171 -4.06 -0.96 12.88
C ALA A 171 -4.81 -1.12 14.22
N LEU A 172 -5.67 -2.13 14.35
CA LEU A 172 -6.37 -2.40 15.60
C LEU A 172 -5.39 -2.79 16.72
N ASN A 173 -4.37 -3.59 16.42
CA ASN A 173 -3.33 -3.97 17.39
C ASN A 173 -2.58 -2.76 17.98
N VAL A 174 -2.35 -1.71 17.19
CA VAL A 174 -1.69 -0.48 17.65
C VAL A 174 -2.67 0.62 18.10
N GLY A 175 -3.92 0.25 18.39
CA GLY A 175 -4.89 1.11 19.07
C GLY A 175 -5.79 1.95 18.16
N TYR A 176 -5.85 1.67 16.86
CA TYR A 176 -6.92 2.23 16.02
C TYR A 176 -8.28 1.63 16.43
N ARG A 177 -9.35 2.34 16.07
CA ARG A 177 -10.72 1.90 16.30
C ARG A 177 -11.52 2.02 15.01
N VAL A 178 -12.42 1.08 14.77
CA VAL A 178 -13.43 1.19 13.70
C VAL A 178 -14.78 1.50 14.32
N THR A 179 -15.37 2.63 13.91
CA THR A 179 -16.69 3.05 14.40
C THR A 179 -17.81 2.81 13.39
N ARG A 180 -17.47 2.61 12.11
CA ARG A 180 -18.44 2.24 11.08
C ARG A 180 -17.86 1.24 10.08
N PHE A 181 -18.67 0.26 9.69
CA PHE A 181 -18.33 -0.72 8.66
C PHE A 181 -19.33 -0.60 7.51
N TYR A 182 -18.83 -0.39 6.28
CA TYR A 182 -19.68 -0.09 5.14
C TYR A 182 -19.84 -1.28 4.19
N ARG A 183 -18.71 -1.85 3.76
CA ARG A 183 -18.64 -2.86 2.69
C ARG A 183 -17.37 -3.68 2.81
N ALA A 184 -17.39 -4.92 2.32
CA ALA A 184 -16.20 -5.74 2.15
C ALA A 184 -16.19 -6.45 0.78
N LEU A 185 -14.99 -6.65 0.26
CA LEU A 185 -14.68 -7.65 -0.77
C LEU A 185 -14.01 -8.82 -0.03
N HIS A 186 -14.80 -9.84 0.26
CA HIS A 186 -14.33 -11.02 0.97
C HIS A 186 -13.80 -12.05 -0.01
N TYR A 187 -12.61 -12.58 0.26
CA TYR A 187 -12.02 -13.68 -0.51
C TYR A 187 -12.06 -14.95 0.34
N GLU A 188 -12.77 -15.97 -0.15
CA GLU A 188 -12.91 -17.25 0.55
C GLU A 188 -11.63 -18.09 0.50
N LYS A 189 -10.92 -18.01 -0.64
CA LYS A 189 -9.72 -18.80 -0.89
C LYS A 189 -8.49 -17.91 -0.84
N TRP A 190 -7.47 -18.41 -0.15
CA TRP A 190 -6.17 -17.79 -0.02
C TRP A 190 -5.09 -18.84 -0.26
N ASP A 191 -3.99 -18.45 -0.88
CA ASP A 191 -2.90 -19.32 -1.28
C ASP A 191 -1.58 -18.74 -0.78
N ASP A 192 -0.89 -19.49 0.07
CA ASP A 192 0.42 -19.19 0.66
C ASP A 192 1.61 -19.72 -0.17
N ASN A 193 1.34 -20.42 -1.26
CA ASN A 193 2.35 -20.97 -2.16
C ASN A 193 2.33 -20.32 -3.55
N LEU A 194 1.32 -19.48 -3.85
CA LEU A 194 1.07 -18.86 -5.16
C LEU A 194 2.31 -18.33 -5.87
N PHE A 195 3.20 -17.64 -5.14
CA PHE A 195 4.42 -17.05 -5.70
C PHE A 195 5.71 -17.65 -5.14
N LYS A 196 5.61 -18.60 -4.21
CA LYS A 196 6.75 -19.11 -3.44
C LYS A 196 7.82 -19.73 -4.35
N ASN A 197 7.41 -20.59 -5.29
CA ASN A 197 8.34 -21.25 -6.22
C ASN A 197 8.99 -20.25 -7.18
N TYR A 198 8.23 -19.27 -7.68
CA TYR A 198 8.78 -18.22 -8.53
C TYR A 198 9.86 -17.42 -7.79
N VAL A 199 9.56 -16.99 -6.56
CA VAL A 199 10.52 -16.22 -5.76
C VAL A 199 11.75 -17.08 -5.41
N ALA A 200 11.55 -18.34 -5.03
CA ALA A 200 12.65 -19.25 -4.69
C ALA A 200 13.60 -19.45 -5.87
N GLU A 201 13.08 -19.71 -7.08
CA GLU A 201 13.86 -19.90 -8.31
C GLU A 201 14.72 -18.66 -8.62
N PHE A 202 14.10 -17.48 -8.73
CA PHE A 202 14.85 -16.27 -9.08
C PHE A 202 15.76 -15.78 -7.94
N MET A 203 15.43 -16.10 -6.68
CA MET A 203 16.33 -15.82 -5.56
C MET A 203 17.55 -16.74 -5.57
N ALA A 204 17.38 -18.02 -5.91
CA ALA A 204 18.50 -18.94 -6.09
C ALA A 204 19.46 -18.43 -7.17
N ILE A 205 18.94 -18.07 -8.35
CA ILE A 205 19.75 -17.49 -9.45
C ILE A 205 20.47 -16.21 -8.97
N LYS A 206 19.77 -15.33 -8.24
CA LYS A 206 20.35 -14.10 -7.71
C LYS A 206 21.49 -14.40 -6.73
N ILE A 207 21.31 -15.36 -5.82
CA ILE A 207 22.32 -15.74 -4.82
C ILE A 207 23.52 -16.39 -5.52
N HIS A 208 23.30 -17.34 -6.43
CA HIS A 208 24.35 -17.94 -7.27
C HIS A 208 25.21 -16.88 -7.95
N ALA A 209 24.56 -15.95 -8.67
CA ALA A 209 25.23 -14.86 -9.37
C ALA A 209 25.86 -13.80 -8.43
N SER A 210 25.64 -13.90 -7.12
CA SER A 210 26.31 -13.04 -6.14
C SER A 210 27.59 -13.66 -5.59
N GLY A 211 27.70 -14.99 -5.64
CA GLY A 211 28.67 -15.73 -4.85
C GLY A 211 28.34 -15.71 -3.35
N PHE A 212 29.25 -16.27 -2.55
CA PHE A 212 29.13 -16.25 -1.10
C PHE A 212 29.35 -14.83 -0.56
N PRO A 213 28.54 -14.38 0.42
CA PRO A 213 28.78 -13.14 1.14
C PRO A 213 30.16 -13.10 1.81
N GLU A 214 30.67 -11.88 2.04
CA GLU A 214 31.88 -11.67 2.82
C GLU A 214 31.74 -12.27 4.23
N GLY A 215 32.77 -12.97 4.71
CA GLY A 215 32.76 -13.69 5.98
C GLY A 215 32.20 -15.11 5.91
N ILE A 216 31.70 -15.56 4.75
CA ILE A 216 31.31 -16.97 4.53
C ILE A 216 32.41 -17.64 3.70
N GLU A 217 33.44 -18.10 4.42
CA GLU A 217 34.62 -18.73 3.83
C GLU A 217 34.82 -20.13 4.40
N GLY A 218 35.16 -21.08 3.52
CA GLY A 218 35.41 -22.47 3.90
C GLY A 218 34.17 -23.36 3.79
N LYS A 219 34.41 -24.64 3.51
CA LYS A 219 33.34 -25.60 3.15
C LYS A 219 32.22 -25.69 4.18
N GLU A 220 32.55 -25.67 5.46
CA GLU A 220 31.57 -25.76 6.54
C GLU A 220 30.64 -24.54 6.59
N ASN A 221 31.19 -23.33 6.50
CA ASN A 221 30.41 -22.09 6.51
C ASN A 221 29.52 -21.97 5.27
N GLU A 222 30.05 -22.35 4.10
CA GLU A 222 29.28 -22.42 2.87
C GLU A 222 28.11 -23.42 2.95
N GLU A 223 28.36 -24.62 3.50
CA GLU A 223 27.32 -25.64 3.71
C GLU A 223 26.25 -25.16 4.69
N ASN A 224 26.66 -24.52 5.79
CA ASN A 224 25.75 -23.92 6.75
C ASN A 224 24.89 -22.82 6.11
N PHE A 225 25.47 -21.95 5.30
CA PHE A 225 24.74 -20.92 4.55
C PHE A 225 23.71 -21.52 3.59
N MET A 226 24.10 -22.53 2.81
CA MET A 226 23.22 -23.21 1.87
C MET A 226 22.11 -23.98 2.59
N LYS A 227 22.42 -24.61 3.72
CA LYS A 227 21.45 -25.29 4.58
C LYS A 227 20.44 -24.29 5.15
N GLU A 228 20.89 -23.14 5.65
CA GLU A 228 20.01 -22.09 6.14
C GLU A 228 19.08 -21.56 5.04
N CYS A 229 19.61 -21.33 3.83
CA CYS A 229 18.81 -20.91 2.68
C CYS A 229 17.68 -21.91 2.35
N ARG A 230 17.98 -23.21 2.43
CA ARG A 230 17.01 -24.28 2.22
C ARG A 230 15.97 -24.35 3.34
N GLU A 231 16.43 -24.44 4.59
CA GLU A 231 15.57 -24.67 5.75
C GLU A 231 14.66 -23.48 6.05
N LYS A 232 15.18 -22.25 5.97
CA LYS A 232 14.41 -21.05 6.30
C LYS A 232 13.58 -20.52 5.15
N PHE A 233 14.08 -20.64 3.92
CA PHE A 233 13.47 -19.96 2.77
C PHE A 233 13.04 -20.90 1.64
N GLY A 234 13.34 -22.20 1.73
CA GLY A 234 13.05 -23.16 0.66
C GLY A 234 13.86 -22.89 -0.61
N ILE A 235 15.02 -22.24 -0.48
CA ILE A 235 15.87 -21.86 -1.62
C ILE A 235 16.97 -22.92 -1.77
N GLU A 236 16.91 -23.61 -2.89
CA GLU A 236 17.86 -24.66 -3.27
C GLU A 236 19.09 -24.05 -3.95
N LEU A 237 20.26 -24.18 -3.31
CA LEU A 237 21.52 -23.66 -3.84
C LEU A 237 22.46 -24.80 -4.29
N GLN A 238 23.33 -24.49 -5.26
CA GLN A 238 24.36 -25.40 -5.77
C GLN A 238 25.71 -24.68 -5.64
N ARG A 239 26.68 -25.32 -4.98
CA ARG A 239 27.98 -24.71 -4.65
C ARG A 239 28.72 -24.32 -5.93
N GLU A 240 28.62 -25.13 -6.96
CA GLU A 240 29.30 -24.96 -8.26
C GLU A 240 28.79 -23.74 -9.03
N LYS A 241 27.59 -23.26 -8.71
CA LYS A 241 26.97 -22.07 -9.33
C LYS A 241 27.24 -20.78 -8.56
N MET A 242 27.90 -20.83 -7.40
CA MET A 242 28.18 -19.67 -6.55
C MET A 242 29.33 -18.81 -7.12
N VAL A 243 29.15 -18.32 -8.34
CA VAL A 243 30.14 -17.55 -9.10
C VAL A 243 29.57 -16.15 -9.37
N PRO A 244 30.28 -15.07 -8.97
CA PRO A 244 29.83 -13.71 -9.21
C PRO A 244 29.58 -13.41 -10.70
N ASP A 245 28.34 -13.06 -11.03
CA ASP A 245 27.89 -12.62 -12.36
C ASP A 245 26.99 -11.39 -12.21
N LYS A 246 27.52 -10.23 -12.60
CA LYS A 246 26.81 -8.95 -12.48
C LYS A 246 25.56 -8.89 -13.37
N ALA A 247 25.60 -9.47 -14.56
CA ALA A 247 24.49 -9.44 -15.51
C ALA A 247 23.34 -10.33 -15.02
N MET A 248 23.65 -11.56 -14.62
CA MET A 248 22.64 -12.49 -14.09
C MET A 248 22.06 -12.03 -12.76
N ARG A 249 22.88 -11.42 -11.88
CA ARG A 249 22.39 -10.79 -10.65
C ARG A 249 21.41 -9.65 -10.95
N TYR A 250 21.69 -8.85 -11.98
CA TYR A 250 20.79 -7.77 -12.40
C TYR A 250 19.46 -8.32 -12.95
N ILE A 251 19.51 -9.28 -13.86
CA ILE A 251 18.33 -9.89 -14.50
C ILE A 251 17.44 -10.56 -13.45
N SER A 252 18.01 -11.40 -12.59
CA SER A 252 17.26 -12.10 -11.53
C SER A 252 16.62 -11.11 -10.54
N LYS A 253 17.34 -10.07 -10.12
CA LYS A 253 16.79 -8.98 -9.30
C LYS A 253 15.62 -8.28 -10.00
N LEU A 254 15.72 -8.03 -11.30
CA LEU A 254 14.65 -7.41 -12.08
C LEU A 254 13.40 -8.30 -12.12
N MET A 255 13.56 -9.61 -12.33
CA MET A 255 12.44 -10.56 -12.34
C MET A 255 11.72 -10.60 -10.99
N LEU A 256 12.48 -10.67 -9.89
CA LEU A 256 11.93 -10.63 -8.52
C LEU A 256 11.10 -9.36 -8.26
N ASN A 257 11.61 -8.19 -8.65
CA ASN A 257 10.95 -6.92 -8.36
C ASN A 257 9.79 -6.61 -9.33
N SER A 258 9.88 -7.07 -10.58
CA SER A 258 8.91 -6.73 -11.62
C SER A 258 7.59 -7.50 -11.49
N LEU A 259 7.61 -8.67 -10.85
CA LEU A 259 6.42 -9.50 -10.68
C LEU A 259 5.28 -8.71 -10.02
N TRP A 260 5.53 -8.11 -8.86
CA TRP A 260 4.51 -7.31 -8.15
C TRP A 260 4.10 -6.08 -8.95
N GLY A 261 5.08 -5.43 -9.59
CA GLY A 261 4.83 -4.31 -10.49
C GLY A 261 3.81 -4.64 -11.58
N ARG A 262 3.85 -5.87 -12.12
CA ARG A 262 2.90 -6.31 -13.15
C ARG A 262 1.47 -6.39 -12.65
N PHE A 263 1.23 -6.95 -11.47
CA PHE A 263 -0.10 -7.00 -10.84
C PHE A 263 -0.62 -5.61 -10.46
N SER A 264 0.28 -4.66 -10.27
CA SER A 264 -0.05 -3.30 -9.88
C SER A 264 -0.39 -2.35 -11.03
N LEU A 265 -0.26 -2.78 -12.29
CA LEU A 265 -0.45 -1.90 -13.44
C LEU A 265 -1.82 -1.22 -13.44
N ARG A 266 -1.86 -0.01 -14.00
CA ARG A 266 -3.10 0.74 -14.18
C ARG A 266 -3.82 0.21 -15.41
N ASN A 267 -5.14 0.01 -15.30
CA ASN A 267 -5.95 -0.49 -16.41
C ASN A 267 -6.16 0.54 -17.53
N GLY A 268 -5.87 1.82 -17.26
CA GLY A 268 -5.90 2.90 -18.25
C GLY A 268 -4.53 3.56 -18.33
N LEU A 269 -3.85 3.36 -19.45
CA LEU A 269 -2.58 4.01 -19.76
C LEU A 269 -2.84 5.14 -20.75
N SER A 270 -2.27 6.31 -20.48
CA SER A 270 -2.20 7.39 -21.48
C SER A 270 -1.23 6.97 -22.57
N LYS A 271 -1.62 7.13 -23.83
CA LYS A 271 -0.73 6.97 -24.98
C LYS A 271 -0.36 8.36 -25.49
N SER A 272 0.92 8.64 -25.58
CA SER A 272 1.42 9.80 -26.31
C SER A 272 1.57 9.41 -27.78
N VAL A 273 1.02 10.22 -28.68
CA VAL A 273 1.18 10.10 -30.12
C VAL A 273 1.76 11.42 -30.59
N VAL A 274 2.88 11.36 -31.32
CA VAL A 274 3.46 12.52 -31.99
C VAL A 274 2.86 12.57 -33.38
N ILE A 275 2.32 13.72 -33.78
CA ILE A 275 1.62 13.92 -35.05
C ILE A 275 2.23 15.14 -35.72
N ASP A 276 2.56 15.02 -37.00
CA ASP A 276 3.05 16.10 -37.86
C ASP A 276 2.01 16.52 -38.93
N CYS A 277 0.88 15.81 -39.02
CA CYS A 277 -0.20 16.05 -39.97
C CYS A 277 -1.49 16.57 -39.29
N PRO A 278 -1.99 17.77 -39.64
CA PRO A 278 -3.23 18.32 -39.08
C PRO A 278 -4.48 17.46 -39.33
N ILE A 279 -4.51 16.68 -40.42
CA ILE A 279 -5.64 15.79 -40.75
C ILE A 279 -5.72 14.63 -39.76
N GLU A 280 -4.58 14.06 -39.38
CA GLU A 280 -4.53 12.97 -38.39
C GLU A 280 -4.96 13.45 -37.00
N LEU A 281 -4.58 14.67 -36.63
CA LEU A 281 -5.06 15.31 -35.40
C LEU A 281 -6.59 15.50 -35.43
N GLY A 282 -7.13 15.98 -36.56
CA GLY A 282 -8.58 16.13 -36.76
C GLY A 282 -9.35 14.81 -36.62
N ASN A 283 -8.82 13.73 -37.19
CA ASN A 283 -9.40 12.39 -37.07
C ASN A 283 -9.34 11.86 -35.63
N MET A 284 -8.25 12.09 -34.90
CA MET A 284 -8.14 11.66 -33.50
C MET A 284 -9.11 12.39 -32.56
N ILE A 285 -9.33 13.69 -32.77
CA ILE A 285 -10.26 14.51 -31.96
C ILE A 285 -11.71 14.09 -32.19
N THR A 286 -12.06 13.72 -33.43
CA THR A 286 -13.44 13.41 -33.83
C THR A 286 -13.86 11.97 -33.55
N THR A 287 -12.91 11.02 -33.55
CA THR A 287 -13.22 9.59 -33.52
C THR A 287 -13.33 9.00 -32.09
N ILE A 288 -12.76 9.65 -31.06
CA ILE A 288 -12.65 9.03 -29.73
C ILE A 288 -13.09 9.99 -28.62
N GLN A 289 -13.95 9.53 -27.71
CA GLN A 289 -14.25 10.17 -26.42
C GLN A 289 -13.00 10.18 -25.50
N LEU A 290 -11.94 10.89 -25.88
CA LEU A 290 -10.73 11.05 -25.07
C LEU A 290 -10.74 12.39 -24.35
N ARG A 291 -10.16 12.40 -23.13
CA ARG A 291 -9.71 13.62 -22.47
C ARG A 291 -8.31 13.93 -22.99
N PHE A 292 -8.18 15.01 -23.76
CA PHE A 292 -6.90 15.49 -24.27
C PHE A 292 -6.26 16.48 -23.28
N ASN A 293 -4.96 16.34 -23.05
CA ASN A 293 -4.11 17.42 -22.55
C ASN A 293 -3.20 17.81 -23.72
N LEU A 294 -3.49 18.94 -24.37
CA LEU A 294 -2.69 19.42 -25.50
C LEU A 294 -1.48 20.20 -24.95
N LEU A 295 -0.28 19.80 -25.34
CA LEU A 295 0.94 20.58 -25.19
C LEU A 295 1.38 20.98 -26.60
N ILE A 296 1.24 22.27 -26.92
CA ILE A 296 1.79 22.85 -28.15
C ILE A 296 3.21 23.29 -27.78
N LEU A 297 4.20 22.71 -28.46
CA LEU A 297 5.60 23.16 -28.38
C LEU A 297 5.83 24.34 -29.32
#